data_AF-A0A1G1WCG4-F1
#
_entry.id   AF-A0A1G1WCG4-F1
#
_cell.length_a   1.000
_cell.length_b   1.000
_cell.length_c   1.000
_cell.angle_alpha   90.00
_cell.angle_beta   90.00
_cell.angle_gamma   90.00
#
_symmetry.space_group_name_H-M   'P 1'
#
loop_
_entity.id
_entity.type
_entity.pdbx_description
1 polymer ?
#
loop_
_entity_poly.entity_id
_entity_poly.type
_entity_poly.pdbx_seq_one_letter_code
_entity_poly.pdbx_strand_id
1 'polypeptide(L)'
;MANFTPEKNVVPAKSPPSKVSNPFDPRSIEKSTYLHVVGIIVIAVLIAAASYAYLLFEQGRMIGGNKEVENGQSADSDKKFDQIQLKAKQDQQRRNDVDILNSALKSFFLKQKRAPDLLKELVPDPLKKLPTDPVTQKEYNYKPSQDKQGWQLSATLSDGSKFEVKGP
;
A
#
# COMPACT_ATOMS: atom_id res chain seq x y z
N MET A 1 -5.39 104.43 9.21
CA MET A 1 -5.18 104.52 7.75
C MET A 1 -4.91 103.12 7.24
N ALA A 2 -5.84 102.55 6.48
CA ALA A 2 -5.72 101.20 5.94
C ALA A 2 -4.93 101.25 4.63
N ASN A 3 -3.82 100.53 4.54
CA ASN A 3 -3.12 100.25 3.29
C ASN A 3 -3.40 98.81 2.90
N PHE A 4 -4.18 98.63 1.84
CA PHE A 4 -4.29 97.38 1.11
C PHE A 4 -3.15 97.32 0.09
N THR A 5 -2.43 96.20 0.05
CA THR A 5 -1.59 95.80 -1.08
C THR A 5 -1.76 94.30 -1.32
N PRO A 6 -1.67 93.83 -2.58
CA PRO A 6 -2.46 92.72 -3.08
C PRO A 6 -1.76 91.36 -2.96
N GLU A 7 -2.61 90.35 -3.04
CA GLU A 7 -2.40 88.91 -2.96
C GLU A 7 -1.33 88.39 -3.94
N LYS A 8 -0.24 87.83 -3.40
CA LYS A 8 0.76 87.09 -4.17
C LYS A 8 0.39 85.62 -4.14
N ASN A 9 -0.16 85.12 -5.25
CA ASN A 9 -0.43 83.71 -5.49
C ASN A 9 0.86 82.89 -5.32
N VAL A 10 0.95 82.08 -4.26
CA VAL A 10 2.02 81.09 -4.08
C VAL A 10 1.46 79.74 -4.51
N VAL A 11 1.90 79.30 -5.69
CA VAL A 11 1.67 77.95 -6.21
C VAL A 11 2.17 76.93 -5.17
N PRO A 12 1.35 75.99 -4.68
CA PRO A 12 1.81 74.98 -3.74
C PRO A 12 2.85 74.09 -4.42
N ALA A 13 4.02 73.99 -3.79
CA ALA A 13 5.11 73.15 -4.25
C ALA A 13 4.64 71.69 -4.36
N LYS A 14 4.77 71.13 -5.57
CA LYS A 14 4.48 69.74 -5.89
C LYS A 14 5.38 68.85 -5.02
N SER A 15 4.79 68.17 -4.03
CA SER A 15 5.48 67.15 -3.24
C SER A 15 5.97 66.03 -4.16
N PRO A 16 7.20 65.50 -3.96
CA PRO A 16 7.71 64.43 -4.81
C PRO A 16 6.87 63.16 -4.63
N PRO A 17 6.67 62.35 -5.69
CA PRO A 17 5.87 61.15 -5.61
C PRO A 17 6.52 60.14 -4.63
N SER A 18 5.74 59.69 -3.65
CA SER A 18 6.12 58.61 -2.76
C SER A 18 6.38 57.35 -3.60
N LYS A 19 7.61 56.84 -3.57
CA LYS A 19 7.97 55.56 -4.18
C LYS A 19 7.09 54.47 -3.60
N VAL A 20 6.23 53.89 -4.43
CA VAL A 20 5.49 52.66 -4.13
C VAL A 20 6.52 51.53 -4.11
N SER A 21 6.88 51.04 -2.92
CA SER A 21 7.76 49.88 -2.76
C SER A 21 7.00 48.60 -3.12
N ASN A 22 7.58 47.80 -4.02
CA ASN A 22 7.01 46.54 -4.48
C ASN A 22 7.03 45.51 -3.34
N PRO A 23 5.90 44.91 -2.93
CA PRO A 23 5.83 44.02 -1.75
C PRO A 23 6.57 42.68 -1.93
N PHE A 24 7.08 42.39 -3.13
CA PHE A 24 7.81 41.16 -3.46
C PHE A 24 9.29 41.40 -3.79
N ASP A 25 9.86 42.56 -3.43
CA ASP A 25 11.29 42.78 -3.60
C ASP A 25 12.07 42.02 -2.51
N PRO A 26 12.85 40.96 -2.84
CA PRO A 26 13.60 40.20 -1.84
C PRO A 26 14.67 41.05 -1.13
N ARG A 27 14.97 42.25 -1.62
CA ARG A 27 15.91 43.21 -1.02
C ARG A 27 15.31 44.05 0.09
N SER A 28 13.98 44.11 0.23
CA SER A 28 13.31 44.84 1.32
C SER A 28 12.97 43.95 2.53
N ILE A 29 13.38 42.69 2.52
CA ILE A 29 13.18 41.78 3.65
C ILE A 29 14.09 42.22 4.79
N GLU A 30 13.50 42.58 5.92
CA GLU A 30 14.25 42.92 7.12
C GLU A 30 15.14 41.75 7.56
N LYS A 31 16.38 42.05 7.96
CA LYS A 31 17.36 41.03 8.37
C LYS A 31 16.83 40.15 9.51
N SER A 32 15.95 40.71 10.35
CA SER A 32 15.23 40.00 11.42
C SER A 32 14.34 38.88 10.85
N THR A 33 13.53 39.15 9.82
CA THR A 33 12.66 38.15 9.17
C THR A 33 13.47 37.02 8.56
N TYR A 34 14.60 37.34 7.92
CA TYR A 34 15.52 36.32 7.39
C TYR A 34 16.05 35.41 8.50
N LEU A 35 16.44 35.99 9.65
CA LEU A 35 16.93 35.24 10.81
C LEU A 35 15.88 34.25 11.35
N HIS A 36 14.60 34.64 11.40
CA HIS A 36 13.52 33.77 11.86
C HIS A 36 13.25 32.62 10.88
N VAL A 37 13.21 32.90 9.57
CA VAL A 37 12.99 31.87 8.55
C VAL A 37 14.12 30.85 8.55
N VAL A 38 15.38 31.31 8.61
CA VAL A 38 16.54 30.41 8.74
C VAL A 38 16.47 29.62 10.03
N GLY A 39 16.07 30.25 11.16
CA GLY A 39 15.87 29.56 12.43
C GLY A 39 14.86 28.41 12.33
N ILE A 40 13.70 28.65 11.70
CA ILE A 40 12.67 27.61 11.50
C ILE A 40 13.20 26.47 10.64
N ILE A 41 13.92 26.78 9.55
CA ILE A 41 14.50 25.76 8.66
C ILE A 41 15.51 24.90 9.43
N VAL A 42 16.38 25.50 10.23
CA VAL A 42 17.36 24.77 11.05
C VAL A 42 16.67 23.86 12.06
N ILE A 43 15.63 24.35 12.74
CA ILE A 43 14.85 23.55 13.69
C ILE A 43 14.17 22.37 12.98
N ALA A 44 13.57 22.60 11.80
CA ALA A 44 12.94 21.53 11.03
C ALA A 44 13.93 20.45 10.60
N VAL A 45 15.14 20.83 10.17
CA VAL A 45 16.22 19.88 9.83
C VAL A 45 16.66 19.09 11.05
N LEU A 46 16.80 19.72 12.21
CA LEU A 46 17.17 19.04 13.45
C LEU A 46 16.10 18.03 13.89
N ILE A 47 14.81 18.39 13.78
CA ILE A 47 13.70 17.47 14.07
C ILE A 47 13.73 16.28 13.12
N ALA A 48 13.89 16.52 11.81
CA ALA A 48 13.96 15.44 10.82
C ALA A 48 15.14 14.50 11.07
N ALA A 49 16.32 15.03 11.41
CA ALA A 49 17.49 14.23 11.76
C ALA A 49 17.28 13.41 13.04
N ALA A 50 16.66 14.01 14.08
CA ALA A 50 16.33 13.32 15.32
C ALA A 50 15.29 12.21 15.09
N SER A 51 14.25 12.46 14.28
CA SER A 51 13.25 11.45 13.91
C SER A 51 13.87 10.30 13.11
N TYR A 52 14.77 10.61 12.17
CA TYR A 52 15.49 9.59 11.40
C TYR A 52 16.40 8.73 12.30
N ALA A 53 17.14 9.35 13.21
CA ALA A 53 17.96 8.65 14.20
C ALA A 53 17.11 7.80 15.16
N TYR A 54 15.93 8.29 15.56
CA TYR A 54 14.99 7.55 16.39
C TYR A 54 14.48 6.28 15.67
N LEU A 55 14.12 6.38 14.39
CA LEU A 55 13.70 5.23 13.59
C LEU A 55 14.82 4.20 13.41
N LEU A 56 16.06 4.64 13.22
CA LEU A 56 17.23 3.75 13.17
C LEU A 56 17.49 3.05 14.51
N PHE A 57 17.30 3.75 15.63
CA PHE A 57 17.48 3.18 16.97
C PHE A 57 16.38 2.16 17.33
N GLU A 58 15.13 2.41 16.93
CA GLU A 58 14.01 1.45 17.03
C GLU A 58 14.30 0.15 16.26
N GLN A 59 14.80 0.25 15.02
CA GLN A 59 15.25 -0.92 14.26
C GLN A 59 16.39 -1.65 14.99
N GLY A 60 17.33 -0.91 15.58
CA GLY A 60 18.42 -1.47 16.38
C GLY A 60 17.96 -2.17 17.66
N ARG A 61 16.90 -1.70 18.35
CA ARG A 61 16.35 -2.36 19.54
C ARG A 61 15.48 -3.58 19.23
N MET A 62 14.78 -3.59 18.10
CA MET A 62 14.02 -4.77 17.66
C MET A 62 14.92 -5.87 17.09
N ILE A 63 16.14 -5.53 16.64
CA ILE A 63 17.17 -6.47 16.18
C ILE A 63 18.18 -6.82 17.30
N GLY A 64 18.33 -5.96 18.31
CA GLY A 64 19.34 -6.06 19.38
C GLY A 64 18.94 -6.81 20.64
N GLY A 65 17.72 -7.36 20.72
CA GLY A 65 17.29 -8.23 21.83
C GLY A 65 17.89 -9.65 21.80
N ASN A 66 18.51 -10.04 20.67
CA ASN A 66 19.11 -11.37 20.49
C ASN A 66 20.58 -11.26 20.05
N LYS A 67 21.40 -10.52 20.79
CA LYS A 67 22.86 -10.59 20.67
C LYS A 67 23.50 -11.29 21.87
N GLU A 68 23.20 -12.57 21.96
CA GLU A 68 24.19 -13.56 22.37
C GLU A 68 23.98 -14.78 21.45
N VAL A 69 25.07 -15.35 20.92
CA VAL A 69 25.13 -16.39 19.88
C VAL A 69 25.08 -15.91 18.42
N GLU A 70 26.04 -15.06 18.05
CA GLU A 70 26.46 -14.93 16.65
C GLU A 70 27.63 -15.91 16.40
N ASN A 71 27.31 -17.15 16.01
CA ASN A 71 28.17 -18.00 15.15
C ASN A 71 27.46 -19.26 14.60
N GLY A 72 26.16 -19.16 14.28
CA GLY A 72 25.41 -20.29 13.69
C GLY A 72 24.05 -20.01 13.04
N GLN A 73 23.57 -18.76 12.98
CA GLN A 73 22.14 -18.48 12.66
C GLN A 73 21.83 -17.95 11.25
N SER A 74 22.81 -17.67 10.40
CA SER A 74 22.53 -17.20 9.03
C SER A 74 21.83 -18.26 8.17
N ALA A 75 22.15 -19.54 8.36
CA ALA A 75 21.53 -20.63 7.60
C ALA A 75 20.08 -20.95 8.02
N ASP A 76 19.65 -20.58 9.23
CA ASP A 76 18.32 -20.92 9.74
C ASP A 76 17.30 -19.81 9.46
N SER A 77 17.75 -18.55 9.38
CA SER A 77 16.91 -17.41 8.99
C SER A 77 16.56 -17.43 7.50
N ASP A 78 17.53 -17.73 6.63
CA ASP A 78 17.30 -17.87 5.19
C ASP A 78 16.35 -19.03 4.88
N LYS A 79 16.51 -20.17 5.57
CA LYS A 79 15.59 -21.32 5.43
C LYS A 79 14.17 -21.01 5.85
N LYS A 80 13.97 -20.21 6.91
CA LYS A 80 12.62 -19.79 7.34
C LYS A 80 11.98 -18.88 6.30
N PHE A 81 12.74 -17.94 5.74
CA PHE A 81 12.24 -17.05 4.70
C PHE A 81 11.85 -17.81 3.42
N ASP A 82 12.70 -18.75 2.98
CA ASP A 82 12.41 -19.60 1.83
C ASP A 82 11.17 -20.48 2.05
N GLN A 83 11.00 -21.04 3.26
CA GLN A 83 9.82 -21.81 3.61
C GLN A 83 8.55 -20.96 3.60
N ILE A 84 8.60 -19.71 4.07
CA ILE A 84 7.47 -18.78 4.04
C ILE A 84 7.09 -18.46 2.60
N GLN A 85 8.06 -18.14 1.74
CA GLN A 85 7.81 -17.87 0.32
C GLN A 85 7.25 -19.09 -0.41
N LEU A 86 7.79 -20.28 -0.16
CA LEU A 86 7.29 -21.52 -0.77
C LEU A 86 5.84 -21.78 -0.38
N LYS A 87 5.49 -21.65 0.90
CA LYS A 87 4.12 -21.79 1.39
C LYS A 87 3.17 -20.78 0.76
N ALA A 88 3.58 -19.50 0.69
CA ALA A 88 2.77 -18.46 0.06
C ALA A 88 2.51 -18.76 -1.44
N LYS A 89 3.52 -19.22 -2.17
CA LYS A 89 3.38 -19.64 -3.58
C LYS A 89 2.43 -20.82 -3.73
N GLN A 90 2.54 -21.83 -2.86
CA GLN A 90 1.66 -22.99 -2.86
C GLN A 90 0.21 -22.61 -2.54
N ASP A 91 -0.01 -21.71 -1.57
CA ASP A 91 -1.35 -21.25 -1.21
C ASP A 91 -1.98 -20.40 -2.31
N GLN A 92 -1.18 -19.57 -3.00
CA GLN A 92 -1.65 -18.86 -4.19
C GLN A 92 -2.03 -19.84 -5.30
N GLN A 93 -1.25 -20.91 -5.51
CA GLN A 93 -1.59 -21.95 -6.47
C GLN A 93 -2.91 -22.64 -6.10
N ARG A 94 -3.12 -23.00 -4.82
CA ARG A 94 -4.39 -23.61 -4.36
C ARG A 94 -5.60 -22.71 -4.62
N ARG A 95 -5.47 -21.40 -4.36
CA ARG A 95 -6.53 -20.43 -4.64
C ARG A 95 -6.85 -20.37 -6.13
N ASN A 96 -5.81 -20.24 -6.97
CA ASN A 96 -5.97 -20.24 -8.42
C ASN A 96 -6.61 -21.53 -8.94
N ASP A 97 -6.20 -22.69 -8.43
CA ASP A 97 -6.76 -23.99 -8.81
C ASP A 97 -8.24 -24.08 -8.46
N VAL A 98 -8.63 -23.62 -7.27
CA VAL A 98 -10.04 -23.53 -6.85
C VAL A 98 -10.84 -22.61 -7.76
N ASP A 99 -10.28 -21.46 -8.16
CA ASP A 99 -10.95 -20.53 -9.07
C ASP A 99 -11.12 -21.10 -10.50
N ILE A 100 -10.11 -21.83 -10.98
CA ILE A 100 -10.17 -22.54 -12.27
C ILE A 100 -11.25 -23.62 -12.23
N LEU A 101 -11.26 -24.44 -11.17
CA LEU A 101 -12.29 -25.47 -10.96
C LEU A 101 -13.69 -24.85 -10.87
N ASN A 102 -13.85 -23.75 -10.14
CA ASN A 102 -15.14 -23.07 -10.04
C ASN A 102 -15.61 -22.54 -11.40
N SER A 103 -14.70 -21.99 -12.20
CA SER A 103 -14.99 -21.51 -13.55
C SER A 103 -15.40 -22.65 -14.48
N ALA A 104 -14.71 -23.80 -14.37
CA ALA A 104 -15.07 -25.03 -15.07
C ALA A 104 -16.44 -25.56 -14.65
N LEU A 105 -16.74 -25.58 -13.35
CA LEU A 105 -18.05 -25.98 -12.82
C LEU A 105 -19.16 -25.07 -13.35
N LYS A 106 -18.95 -23.75 -13.39
CA LYS A 106 -19.90 -22.81 -14.01
C LYS A 106 -20.12 -23.13 -15.49
N SER A 107 -19.06 -23.37 -16.25
CA SER A 107 -19.17 -23.73 -17.67
C SER A 107 -19.94 -25.03 -17.88
N PHE A 108 -19.65 -26.06 -17.08
CA PHE A 108 -20.38 -27.32 -17.08
C PHE A 108 -21.86 -27.11 -16.73
N PHE A 109 -22.15 -26.33 -15.69
CA PHE A 109 -23.50 -26.02 -15.26
C PHE A 109 -24.30 -25.29 -16.35
N LEU A 110 -23.68 -24.34 -17.06
CA LEU A 110 -24.33 -23.63 -18.15
C LEU A 110 -24.75 -24.58 -19.29
N LYS A 111 -23.93 -25.59 -19.58
CA LYS A 111 -24.19 -26.63 -20.60
C LYS A 111 -25.24 -27.66 -20.13
N GLN A 112 -25.06 -28.22 -18.93
CA GLN A 112 -25.81 -29.37 -18.45
C GLN A 112 -26.99 -29.02 -17.53
N LYS A 113 -27.11 -27.76 -17.11
CA LYS A 113 -28.11 -27.25 -16.15
C LYS A 113 -28.12 -27.98 -14.80
N ARG A 114 -26.99 -28.62 -14.45
CA ARG A 114 -26.74 -29.31 -13.18
C ARG A 114 -25.26 -29.26 -12.82
N ALA A 115 -24.96 -29.29 -11.54
CA ALA A 115 -23.62 -29.55 -11.03
C ALA A 115 -23.22 -31.01 -11.33
N PRO A 116 -21.94 -31.30 -11.59
CA PRO A 116 -21.46 -32.67 -11.72
C PRO A 116 -21.48 -33.38 -10.36
N ASP A 117 -21.58 -34.70 -10.36
CA ASP A 117 -21.51 -35.49 -9.13
C ASP A 117 -20.06 -35.60 -8.65
N LEU A 118 -19.12 -35.68 -9.60
CA LEU A 118 -17.69 -35.75 -9.35
C LEU A 118 -16.94 -34.71 -10.18
N LEU A 119 -15.86 -34.14 -9.64
CA LEU A 119 -14.99 -33.21 -10.39
C LEU A 119 -14.44 -33.82 -11.70
N LYS A 120 -14.30 -35.15 -11.75
CA LYS A 120 -13.83 -35.88 -12.95
C LYS A 120 -14.72 -35.70 -14.18
N GLU A 121 -16.00 -35.38 -14.01
CA GLU A 121 -16.91 -35.08 -15.13
C GLU A 121 -16.54 -33.77 -15.86
N LEU A 122 -15.68 -32.93 -15.27
CA LEU A 122 -15.17 -31.71 -15.91
C LEU A 122 -14.10 -31.99 -16.98
N VAL A 123 -13.61 -33.22 -17.08
CA VAL A 123 -12.58 -33.64 -18.03
C VAL A 123 -13.20 -34.52 -19.11
N PRO A 124 -12.90 -34.30 -20.42
CA PRO A 124 -11.91 -33.37 -20.97
C PRO A 124 -12.43 -31.95 -21.30
N ASP A 125 -13.73 -31.70 -21.20
CA ASP A 125 -14.35 -30.39 -21.45
C ASP A 125 -15.28 -30.07 -20.27
N PRO A 126 -15.05 -28.96 -19.51
CA PRO A 126 -14.22 -27.79 -19.83
C PRO A 126 -12.75 -27.81 -19.37
N LEU A 127 -12.27 -28.87 -18.72
CA LEU A 127 -10.89 -28.96 -18.24
C LEU A 127 -10.10 -30.06 -18.94
N LYS A 128 -8.88 -29.75 -19.38
CA LYS A 128 -7.96 -30.77 -19.94
C LYS A 128 -7.48 -31.78 -18.88
N LYS A 129 -7.31 -31.31 -17.64
CA LYS A 129 -6.85 -32.11 -16.49
C LYS A 129 -7.37 -31.47 -15.20
N LEU A 130 -7.61 -32.28 -14.18
CA LEU A 130 -7.89 -31.79 -12.83
C LEU A 130 -6.62 -31.26 -12.14
N PRO A 131 -6.65 -30.04 -11.59
CA PRO A 131 -5.61 -29.58 -10.69
C PRO A 131 -5.67 -30.36 -9.37
N THR A 132 -4.51 -30.53 -8.74
CA THR A 132 -4.33 -31.23 -7.46
C THR A 132 -3.56 -30.34 -6.50
N ASP A 133 -3.77 -30.52 -5.20
CA ASP A 133 -3.03 -29.77 -4.18
C ASP A 133 -1.52 -30.00 -4.36
N PRO A 134 -0.70 -28.94 -4.51
CA PRO A 134 0.73 -29.07 -4.76
C PRO A 134 1.49 -29.85 -3.67
N VAL A 135 0.97 -29.87 -2.43
CA VAL A 135 1.61 -30.53 -1.30
C VAL A 135 1.09 -31.96 -1.12
N THR A 136 -0.23 -32.13 -1.06
CA THR A 136 -0.82 -33.44 -0.76
C THR A 136 -1.05 -34.30 -2.00
N GLN A 137 -1.01 -33.71 -3.19
CA GLN A 137 -1.35 -34.32 -4.48
C GLN A 137 -2.78 -34.90 -4.51
N LYS A 138 -3.64 -34.46 -3.59
CA LYS A 138 -5.05 -34.87 -3.50
C LYS A 138 -5.94 -33.91 -4.27
N GLU A 139 -7.12 -34.42 -4.65
CA GLU A 139 -8.19 -33.60 -5.22
C GLU A 139 -8.72 -32.62 -4.17
N TYR A 140 -9.15 -31.44 -4.64
CA TYR A 140 -9.78 -30.43 -3.79
C TYR A 140 -11.14 -30.90 -3.29
N ASN A 141 -11.56 -30.39 -2.13
CA ASN A 141 -12.81 -30.83 -1.52
C ASN A 141 -14.01 -30.19 -2.24
N TYR A 142 -14.85 -31.04 -2.82
CA TYR A 142 -16.00 -30.67 -3.62
C TYR A 142 -17.28 -31.28 -3.04
N LYS A 143 -18.31 -30.46 -2.91
CA LYS A 143 -19.63 -30.88 -2.43
C LYS A 143 -20.73 -30.22 -3.25
N PRO A 144 -21.42 -30.97 -4.13
CA PRO A 144 -22.62 -30.46 -4.80
C PRO A 144 -23.78 -30.33 -3.80
N SER A 145 -24.72 -29.45 -4.08
CA SER A 145 -25.99 -29.36 -3.36
C SER A 145 -26.88 -30.57 -3.66
N GLN A 146 -27.86 -30.86 -2.80
CA GLN A 146 -28.74 -32.02 -2.96
C GLN A 146 -29.57 -31.99 -4.26
N ASP A 147 -29.98 -30.79 -4.67
CA ASP A 147 -30.71 -30.52 -5.92
C ASP A 147 -29.80 -30.36 -7.14
N LYS A 148 -28.47 -30.46 -6.95
CA LYS A 148 -27.42 -30.23 -7.96
C LYS A 148 -27.55 -28.87 -8.66
N GLN A 149 -28.20 -27.89 -8.03
CA GLN A 149 -28.28 -26.52 -8.53
C GLN A 149 -27.05 -25.69 -8.16
N GLY A 150 -26.33 -26.10 -7.11
CA GLY A 150 -25.12 -25.43 -6.65
C GLY A 150 -24.04 -26.38 -6.17
N TRP A 151 -22.93 -25.80 -5.72
CA TRP A 151 -21.79 -26.53 -5.20
C TRP A 151 -20.95 -25.68 -4.26
N GLN A 152 -20.12 -26.36 -3.46
CA GLN A 152 -19.11 -25.77 -2.61
C GLN A 152 -17.77 -26.42 -2.95
N LEU A 153 -16.75 -25.59 -3.17
CA LEU A 153 -15.40 -26.02 -3.41
C LEU A 153 -14.48 -25.39 -2.35
N SER A 154 -13.59 -26.19 -1.78
CA SER A 154 -12.69 -25.71 -0.73
C SER A 154 -11.27 -26.28 -0.81
N ALA A 155 -10.31 -25.45 -0.42
CA ALA A 155 -8.92 -25.81 -0.24
C ALA A 155 -8.45 -25.44 1.18
N THR A 156 -7.60 -26.28 1.77
CA THR A 156 -6.93 -25.98 3.04
C THR A 156 -5.58 -25.34 2.74
N LEU A 157 -5.34 -24.15 3.30
CA LEU A 157 -4.10 -23.41 3.13
C LEU A 157 -3.04 -23.85 4.13
N SER A 158 -1.81 -23.38 3.95
CA SER A 158 -0.66 -23.79 4.75
C SER A 158 -0.73 -23.36 6.22
N ASP A 159 -1.54 -22.33 6.50
CA ASP A 159 -1.87 -21.84 7.85
C ASP A 159 -3.05 -22.59 8.51
N GLY A 160 -3.64 -23.57 7.80
CA GLY A 160 -4.81 -24.32 8.26
C GLY A 160 -6.15 -23.62 7.99
N SER A 161 -6.14 -22.40 7.45
CA SER A 161 -7.36 -21.72 7.03
C SER A 161 -7.98 -22.40 5.80
N LYS A 162 -9.29 -22.22 5.62
CA LYS A 162 -10.02 -22.75 4.47
C LYS A 162 -10.33 -21.62 3.51
N PHE A 163 -9.94 -21.80 2.26
CA PHE A 163 -10.42 -20.99 1.14
C PHE A 163 -11.62 -21.70 0.51
N GLU A 164 -12.77 -21.04 0.47
CA GLU A 164 -14.02 -21.62 0.01
C GLU A 164 -14.68 -20.74 -1.04
N VAL A 165 -15.19 -21.38 -2.09
CA VAL A 165 -15.95 -20.73 -3.15
C VAL A 165 -17.24 -21.53 -3.39
N LYS A 166 -18.35 -20.81 -3.59
CA LYS A 166 -19.66 -21.39 -3.85
C LYS A 166 -20.11 -21.11 -5.28
N GLY A 167 -20.77 -22.09 -5.87
CA GLY A 167 -21.55 -21.94 -7.10
C GLY A 167 -22.90 -21.27 -6.83
N PRO A 168 -23.58 -20.80 -7.89
CA PRO A 168 -24.98 -20.35 -7.83
C PRO A 168 -25.92 -21.44 -7.32
#